data_AF-A0A543NJ10-F1
#
_entry.id   AF-A0A543NJ10-F1
#
_cell.length_a   1.000
_cell.length_b   1.000
_cell.length_c   1.000
_cell.angle_alpha   90.00
_cell.angle_beta   90.00
_cell.angle_gamma   90.00
#
_symmetry.space_group_name_H-M   'P 1'
#
loop_
_entity.id
_entity.type
_entity.pdbx_description
1 polymer ?
#
loop_
_entity_poly.entity_id
_entity_poly.type
_entity_poly.pdbx_seq_one_letter_code
_entity_poly.pdbx_strand_id
1 'polypeptide(L)'
;MVDMALGTTPSTAAGIIHDFTTSGDSLTSRSDLARFLRQHHLVGDDPVAITHAEFDEAIALRDGMRACLLRAQGGAADTDAIAQGQRVLDGLRMTARMEPAEDGTDDPSAVLCPAVVSELRRGLARIAAAWAAITATGETVELSH
;
A
#
# COMPACT_ATOMS: atom_id res chain seq x y z
N MET A 1 -3.26 10.56 -35.93
CA MET A 1 -3.37 11.27 -34.65
C MET A 1 -4.72 10.88 -34.07
N VAL A 2 -4.73 9.86 -33.22
CA VAL A 2 -5.93 9.41 -32.51
C VAL A 2 -5.64 9.68 -31.05
N ASP A 3 -6.37 10.64 -30.50
CA ASP A 3 -6.43 10.95 -29.08
C ASP A 3 -7.27 9.85 -28.43
N MET A 4 -6.61 8.94 -27.71
CA MET A 4 -7.25 7.88 -26.94
C MET A 4 -6.99 8.17 -25.47
N ALA A 5 -7.73 9.13 -24.93
CA ALA A 5 -7.90 9.28 -23.49
C ALA A 5 -8.60 8.02 -22.97
N LEU A 6 -7.80 7.01 -22.59
CA LEU A 6 -8.27 5.90 -21.77
C LEU A 6 -8.61 6.49 -20.40
N GLY A 7 -9.89 6.80 -20.18
CA GLY A 7 -10.44 6.93 -18.84
C GLY A 7 -10.49 5.54 -18.20
N THR A 8 -9.32 5.02 -17.80
CA THR A 8 -9.22 3.83 -16.96
C THR A 8 -9.61 4.24 -15.55
N THR A 9 -10.73 3.70 -15.05
CA THR A 9 -11.02 3.78 -13.62
C THR A 9 -9.83 3.18 -12.87
N PRO A 10 -9.23 3.87 -11.87
CA PRO A 10 -8.10 3.35 -11.14
C PRO A 10 -8.44 1.99 -10.52
N SER A 11 -7.50 1.05 -10.58
CA SER A 11 -7.69 -0.26 -9.94
C SER A 11 -7.89 -0.10 -8.42
N THR A 12 -8.47 -1.12 -7.78
CA THR A 12 -8.57 -1.15 -6.31
C THR A 12 -7.20 -0.94 -5.65
N ALA A 13 -6.14 -1.51 -6.24
CA ALA A 13 -4.77 -1.33 -5.78
C ALA A 13 -4.32 0.14 -5.90
N ALA A 14 -4.59 0.79 -7.03
CA ALA A 14 -4.29 2.21 -7.21
C ALA A 14 -5.05 3.10 -6.21
N GLY A 15 -6.33 2.80 -5.94
CA GLY A 15 -7.12 3.50 -4.92
C GLY A 15 -6.52 3.36 -3.52
N ILE A 16 -6.13 2.15 -3.11
CA ILE A 16 -5.47 1.92 -1.80
C ILE A 16 -4.16 2.71 -1.68
N ILE A 17 -3.32 2.68 -2.72
CA ILE A 17 -2.04 3.40 -2.67
C ILE A 17 -2.24 4.92 -2.70
N HIS A 18 -3.17 5.42 -3.51
CA HIS A 18 -3.53 6.83 -3.52
C HIS A 18 -3.96 7.28 -2.12
N ASP A 19 -4.93 6.60 -1.53
CA ASP A 19 -5.48 7.00 -0.23
C ASP A 19 -4.45 6.85 0.88
N PHE A 20 -3.62 5.80 0.84
CA PHE A 20 -2.54 5.64 1.80
C PHE A 20 -1.52 6.77 1.72
N THR A 21 -1.07 7.14 0.52
CA THR A 21 -0.01 8.16 0.32
C THR A 21 -0.50 9.59 0.46
N THR A 22 -1.79 9.85 0.19
CA THR A 22 -2.43 11.15 0.39
C THR A 22 -3.03 11.35 1.78
N SER A 23 -3.05 10.29 2.61
CA SER A 23 -3.62 10.30 3.97
C SER A 23 -2.98 11.28 4.97
N GLY A 24 -1.93 12.02 4.62
CA GLY A 24 -1.11 12.90 5.48
C GLY A 24 -1.73 13.29 6.83
N ASP A 25 -2.70 14.20 6.82
CA ASP A 25 -3.34 14.76 8.03
C ASP A 25 -4.38 13.83 8.68
N SER A 26 -4.84 12.82 7.95
CA SER A 26 -5.85 11.85 8.41
C SER A 26 -5.25 10.62 9.08
N LEU A 27 -3.97 10.31 8.84
CA LEU A 27 -3.26 9.17 9.42
C LEU A 27 -2.16 9.66 10.38
N THR A 28 -2.60 10.28 11.48
CA THR A 28 -1.73 10.92 12.48
C THR A 28 -1.62 10.13 13.78
N SER A 29 -2.44 9.08 13.95
CA SER A 29 -2.42 8.22 15.13
C SER A 29 -2.59 6.74 14.79
N ARG A 30 -2.28 5.88 15.77
CA ARG A 30 -2.51 4.44 15.73
C ARG A 30 -3.98 4.08 15.47
N SER A 31 -4.89 4.84 16.05
CA SER A 31 -6.33 4.65 15.86
C SER A 31 -6.76 4.97 14.43
N ASP A 32 -6.12 5.96 13.81
CA ASP A 32 -6.38 6.31 12.42
C ASP A 32 -5.84 5.25 11.47
N LEU A 33 -4.63 4.73 11.73
CA LEU A 33 -4.09 3.61 10.97
C LEU A 33 -5.00 2.37 11.08
N ALA A 34 -5.44 2.00 12.28
CA ALA A 34 -6.37 0.88 12.45
C ALA A 34 -7.73 1.11 11.77
N ARG A 35 -8.19 2.37 11.66
CA ARG A 35 -9.39 2.72 10.92
C ARG A 35 -9.17 2.59 9.41
N PHE A 36 -8.07 3.15 8.89
CA PHE A 36 -7.68 3.07 7.49
C PHE A 36 -7.61 1.61 7.03
N LEU A 37 -6.90 0.75 7.77
CA LEU A 37 -6.75 -0.66 7.43
C LEU A 37 -8.11 -1.38 7.33
N ARG A 38 -9.08 -1.06 8.19
CA ARG A 38 -10.43 -1.64 8.13
C ARG A 38 -11.26 -1.09 6.99
N GLN A 39 -11.20 0.23 6.75
CA GLN A 39 -11.93 0.88 5.65
C GLN A 39 -11.55 0.31 4.28
N HIS A 40 -10.28 -0.07 4.11
CA HIS A 40 -9.78 -0.71 2.90
C HIS A 40 -9.79 -2.25 2.95
N HIS A 41 -10.44 -2.87 3.96
CA HIS A 41 -10.51 -4.32 4.15
C HIS A 41 -9.13 -5.02 4.16
N LEU A 42 -8.09 -4.31 4.60
CA LEU A 42 -6.71 -4.79 4.68
C LEU A 42 -6.45 -5.66 5.92
N VAL A 43 -7.35 -5.62 6.90
CA VAL A 43 -7.35 -6.44 8.12
C VAL A 43 -8.79 -6.85 8.44
N GLY A 44 -8.97 -7.83 9.32
CA GLY A 44 -10.32 -8.18 9.80
C GLY A 44 -10.98 -7.07 10.62
N ASP A 45 -12.26 -7.24 10.95
CA ASP A 45 -13.03 -6.25 11.73
C ASP A 45 -12.62 -6.18 13.22
N ASP A 46 -11.84 -7.15 13.67
CA ASP A 46 -11.37 -7.23 15.05
C ASP A 46 -10.49 -6.02 15.44
N PRO A 47 -10.51 -5.62 16.72
CA PRO A 47 -9.63 -4.56 17.20
C PRO A 47 -8.14 -4.89 16.96
N VAL A 48 -7.46 -4.04 16.17
CA VAL A 48 -6.03 -4.16 15.91
C VAL A 48 -5.25 -3.39 16.97
N ALA A 49 -4.49 -4.11 17.80
CA ALA A 49 -3.53 -3.48 18.71
C ALA A 49 -2.26 -3.11 17.92
N ILE A 50 -2.03 -1.81 17.76
CA ILE A 50 -0.87 -1.27 17.05
C ILE A 50 0.12 -0.71 18.08
N THR A 51 1.36 -1.15 18.03
CA THR A 51 2.46 -0.59 18.83
C THR A 51 2.99 0.70 18.21
N HIS A 52 3.79 1.46 18.96
CA HIS A 52 4.41 2.68 18.42
C HIS A 52 5.37 2.38 17.26
N ALA A 53 6.25 1.38 17.42
CA ALA A 53 7.21 1.00 16.39
C ALA A 53 6.51 0.56 15.09
N GLU A 54 5.41 -0.18 15.22
CA GLU A 54 4.55 -0.60 14.12
C GLU A 54 3.88 0.56 13.38
N PHE A 55 3.44 1.58 14.12
CA PHE A 55 2.93 2.80 13.52
C PHE A 55 4.04 3.56 12.78
N ASP A 56 5.22 3.69 13.38
CA ASP A 56 6.37 4.35 12.76
C ASP A 56 6.80 3.62 11.46
N GLU A 57 6.74 2.29 11.43
CA GLU A 57 6.96 1.49 10.21
C GLU A 57 5.93 1.80 9.12
N ALA A 58 4.65 1.92 9.47
CA ALA A 58 3.59 2.25 8.53
C ALA A 58 3.77 3.66 7.94
N ILE A 59 4.14 4.64 8.78
CA ILE A 59 4.44 6.00 8.35
C ILE A 59 5.67 6.02 7.43
N ALA A 60 6.75 5.35 7.82
CA ALA A 60 7.94 5.19 6.98
C ALA A 60 7.62 4.60 5.61
N LEU A 61 6.76 3.58 5.55
CA LEU A 61 6.33 2.97 4.30
C LEU A 61 5.55 3.96 3.43
N ARG A 62 4.57 4.65 4.02
CA ARG A 62 3.77 5.68 3.34
C ARG A 62 4.65 6.77 2.74
N ASP A 63 5.55 7.31 3.55
CA ASP A 63 6.38 8.44 3.16
C ASP A 63 7.37 8.03 2.05
N GLY A 64 7.92 6.82 2.12
CA GLY A 64 8.73 6.24 1.05
C GLY A 64 7.96 6.06 -0.27
N MET A 65 6.73 5.53 -0.23
CA MET A 65 5.87 5.41 -1.41
C MET A 65 5.52 6.78 -2.00
N ARG A 66 5.15 7.74 -1.15
CA ARG A 66 4.87 9.12 -1.55
C ARG A 66 6.08 9.78 -2.23
N ALA A 67 7.28 9.60 -1.66
CA ALA A 67 8.51 10.11 -2.24
C ALA A 67 8.84 9.45 -3.60
N CYS A 68 8.53 8.17 -3.78
CA CYS A 68 8.62 7.51 -5.09
C CYS A 68 7.65 8.12 -6.12
N LEU A 69 6.40 8.36 -5.74
CA LEU A 69 5.41 9.01 -6.62
C LEU A 69 5.85 10.44 -6.98
N LEU A 70 6.28 11.25 -6.01
CA LEU A 70 6.83 12.60 -6.24
C LEU A 70 8.00 12.58 -7.24
N ARG A 71 8.88 11.59 -7.13
CA ARG A 71 10.01 11.44 -8.06
C ARG A 71 9.56 11.11 -9.47
N ALA A 72 8.53 10.28 -9.63
CA ALA A 72 7.96 9.94 -10.93
C ALA A 72 7.37 11.19 -11.63
N GLN A 73 6.90 12.17 -10.85
CA GLN A 73 6.41 13.47 -11.34
C GLN A 73 7.54 14.45 -11.73
N GLY A 74 8.80 14.05 -11.60
CA GLY A 74 9.95 14.95 -11.76
C GLY A 74 10.16 15.91 -10.58
N GLY A 75 9.46 15.70 -9.47
CA GLY A 75 9.64 16.46 -8.24
C GLY A 75 10.89 16.06 -7.46
N ALA A 76 11.32 16.93 -6.54
CA ALA A 76 12.36 16.58 -5.57
C ALA A 76 11.81 15.54 -4.59
N ALA A 77 12.47 14.39 -4.50
CA ALA A 77 12.08 13.30 -3.62
C ALA A 77 13.09 13.10 -2.49
N ASP A 78 12.58 12.83 -1.29
CA ASP A 78 13.40 12.49 -0.13
C ASP A 78 13.95 11.06 -0.28
N THR A 79 15.22 10.94 -0.62
CA THR A 79 15.90 9.65 -0.83
C THR A 79 16.02 8.83 0.45
N ASP A 80 16.05 9.47 1.62
CA ASP A 80 16.14 8.78 2.90
C ASP A 80 14.79 8.16 3.27
N ALA A 81 13.69 8.87 2.99
CA ALA A 81 12.33 8.33 3.12
C ALA A 81 12.13 7.10 2.22
N ILE A 82 12.61 7.16 0.97
CA ILE A 82 12.58 6.01 0.04
C ILE A 82 13.36 4.83 0.60
N ALA A 83 14.59 5.06 1.09
CA ALA A 83 15.43 4.00 1.65
C ALA A 83 14.83 3.40 2.94
N GLN A 84 14.16 4.22 3.76
CA GLN A 84 13.45 3.76 4.94
C GLN A 84 12.20 2.94 4.57
N GLY A 85 11.39 3.40 3.61
CA GLY A 85 10.24 2.65 3.12
C GLY A 85 10.62 1.31 2.50
N GLN A 86 11.72 1.28 1.72
CA GLN A 86 12.26 0.04 1.17
C GLN A 86 12.66 -0.94 2.27
N ARG A 87 13.32 -0.48 3.34
CA ARG A 87 13.66 -1.34 4.49
C ARG A 87 12.42 -1.94 5.16
N VAL A 88 11.31 -1.20 5.22
CA VAL A 88 10.04 -1.75 5.73
C VAL A 88 9.54 -2.85 4.80
N LEU A 89 9.52 -2.62 3.47
CA LEU A 89 9.14 -3.62 2.48
C LEU A 89 10.00 -4.90 2.58
N ASP A 90 11.31 -4.75 2.70
CA ASP A 90 12.25 -5.88 2.82
C ASP A 90 11.98 -6.73 4.08
N GLY A 91 11.44 -6.10 5.13
CA GLY A 91 11.05 -6.76 6.37
C GLY A 91 9.70 -7.50 6.30
N LEU A 92 8.86 -7.21 5.30
CA LEU A 92 7.56 -7.84 5.12
C LEU A 92 7.75 -9.22 4.48
N ARG A 93 7.52 -10.27 5.26
CA ARG A 93 7.55 -11.64 4.74
C ARG A 93 6.24 -11.95 4.02
N MET A 94 6.33 -12.21 2.72
CA MET A 94 5.21 -12.56 1.86
C MET A 94 5.49 -13.89 1.17
N THR A 95 4.47 -14.71 1.04
CA THR A 95 4.48 -15.96 0.26
C THR A 95 3.50 -15.84 -0.89
N ALA A 96 3.73 -16.59 -1.97
CA ALA A 96 2.77 -16.70 -3.05
C ALA A 96 1.84 -17.89 -2.80
N ARG A 97 0.53 -17.70 -2.98
CA ARG A 97 -0.43 -18.80 -3.07
C ARG A 97 -0.49 -19.28 -4.51
N MET A 98 -0.57 -20.60 -4.68
CA MET A 98 -0.77 -21.21 -6.00
C MET A 98 -2.24 -21.17 -6.43
N GLU A 99 -3.16 -21.12 -5.47
CA GLU A 99 -4.60 -21.04 -5.71
C GLU A 99 -5.15 -19.71 -5.16
N PRO A 100 -6.15 -19.10 -5.84
CA PRO A 100 -6.84 -17.93 -5.32
C PRO A 100 -7.44 -18.21 -3.93
N ALA A 101 -7.51 -17.20 -3.08
CA ALA A 101 -8.17 -17.35 -1.79
C ALA A 101 -9.68 -17.61 -2.01
N GLU A 102 -10.23 -18.61 -1.32
CA GLU A 102 -11.67 -18.92 -1.35
C GLU A 102 -12.55 -17.87 -0.64
N ASP A 103 -11.96 -16.78 -0.14
CA ASP A 103 -12.64 -15.74 0.63
C ASP A 103 -13.49 -14.78 -0.22
N GLY A 104 -13.69 -15.09 -1.51
CA GLY A 104 -14.57 -14.33 -2.41
C GLY A 104 -14.01 -12.98 -2.84
N THR A 105 -12.74 -12.71 -2.54
CA THR A 105 -12.07 -11.48 -2.97
C THR A 105 -11.45 -11.72 -4.36
N ASP A 106 -12.09 -11.22 -5.41
CA ASP A 106 -11.54 -11.14 -6.78
C ASP A 106 -10.38 -10.12 -6.88
N ASP A 107 -9.57 -10.00 -5.83
CA ASP A 107 -8.42 -9.11 -5.80
C ASP A 107 -7.17 -9.88 -6.25
N PRO A 108 -6.53 -9.53 -7.39
CA PRO A 108 -5.28 -10.14 -7.83
C PRO A 108 -4.13 -10.00 -6.81
N SER A 109 -4.25 -9.09 -5.83
CA SER A 109 -3.32 -8.98 -4.69
C SER A 109 -3.42 -10.19 -3.72
N ALA A 110 -4.50 -10.97 -3.76
CA ALA A 110 -4.71 -12.17 -2.95
C ALA A 110 -3.74 -13.33 -3.27
N VAL A 111 -3.00 -13.23 -4.38
CA VAL A 111 -1.90 -14.15 -4.72
C VAL A 111 -0.74 -14.00 -3.74
N LEU A 112 -0.51 -12.78 -3.24
CA LEU A 112 0.52 -12.52 -2.24
C LEU A 112 -0.07 -12.64 -0.83
N CYS A 113 0.25 -13.74 -0.15
CA CYS A 113 -0.17 -13.98 1.22
C CYS A 113 0.89 -13.48 2.20
N PRO A 114 0.50 -12.68 3.19
CA PRO A 114 1.40 -12.35 4.30
C PRO A 114 1.80 -13.63 5.05
N ALA A 115 3.09 -13.83 5.32
CA ALA A 115 3.58 -14.87 6.23
C ALA A 115 3.51 -14.32 7.66
N VAL A 116 2.31 -14.32 8.24
CA VAL A 116 1.97 -13.39 9.34
C VAL A 116 2.13 -13.90 10.77
N VAL A 117 2.50 -12.94 11.62
CA VAL A 117 2.60 -13.00 13.09
C VAL A 117 1.59 -12.05 13.77
N SER A 118 1.11 -11.00 13.07
CA SER A 118 0.11 -10.03 13.57
C SER A 118 -0.77 -9.44 12.45
N GLU A 119 -1.94 -8.87 12.81
CA GLU A 119 -2.89 -8.26 11.86
C GLU A 119 -2.35 -7.01 11.17
N LEU A 120 -1.55 -6.18 11.83
CA LEU A 120 -0.93 -5.03 11.14
C LEU A 120 0.01 -5.48 10.03
N ARG A 121 0.88 -6.46 10.30
CA ARG A 121 1.79 -6.99 9.27
C ARG A 121 1.01 -7.54 8.08
N ARG A 122 -0.16 -8.13 8.32
CA ARG A 122 -1.10 -8.55 7.26
C ARG A 122 -1.54 -7.36 6.41
N GLY A 123 -1.96 -6.26 7.06
CA GLY A 123 -2.36 -5.03 6.38
C GLY A 123 -1.24 -4.40 5.56
N LEU A 124 -0.05 -4.24 6.15
CA LEU A 124 1.12 -3.67 5.46
C LEU A 124 1.58 -4.53 4.27
N ALA A 125 1.54 -5.85 4.40
CA ALA A 125 1.86 -6.75 3.30
C ALA A 125 0.85 -6.67 2.14
N ARG A 126 -0.43 -6.41 2.42
CA ARG A 126 -1.44 -6.14 1.38
C ARG A 126 -1.21 -4.78 0.70
N ILE A 127 -0.82 -3.75 1.44
CA ILE A 127 -0.38 -2.46 0.88
C ILE A 127 0.86 -2.67 -0.02
N ALA A 128 1.82 -3.48 0.41
CA ALA A 128 2.99 -3.83 -0.39
C ALA A 128 2.61 -4.59 -1.68
N ALA A 129 1.64 -5.50 -1.61
CA ALA A 129 1.10 -6.19 -2.79
C ALA A 129 0.43 -5.22 -3.76
N ALA A 130 -0.38 -4.28 -3.26
CA ALA A 130 -0.99 -3.23 -4.07
C ALA A 130 0.07 -2.35 -4.76
N TRP A 131 1.12 -1.95 -4.01
CA TRP A 131 2.25 -1.20 -4.56
C TRP A 131 2.98 -1.97 -5.67
N ALA A 132 3.24 -3.26 -5.46
CA ALA A 132 3.87 -4.11 -6.45
C ALA A 132 3.01 -4.23 -7.72
N ALA A 133 1.68 -4.38 -7.57
CA ALA A 133 0.74 -4.45 -8.68
C ALA A 133 0.79 -3.18 -9.53
N ILE A 134 0.61 -1.99 -8.93
CA ILE A 134 0.61 -0.72 -9.67
C ILE A 134 1.96 -0.40 -10.30
N THR A 135 3.06 -0.85 -9.69
CA THR A 135 4.40 -0.67 -10.24
C THR A 135 4.62 -1.56 -11.45
N ALA A 136 4.10 -2.80 -11.42
CA ALA A 136 4.19 -3.74 -12.53
C ALA A 136 3.31 -3.36 -13.72
N THR A 137 2.14 -2.75 -13.47
CA THR A 137 1.19 -2.32 -14.51
C THR A 137 1.48 -0.92 -15.05
N GLY A 138 2.32 -0.12 -14.37
CA GLY A 138 2.63 1.26 -14.75
C GLY A 138 1.62 2.30 -14.25
N GLU A 139 0.62 1.89 -13.46
CA GLU A 139 -0.37 2.78 -12.82
C GLU A 139 0.27 3.80 -11.86
N THR A 140 1.53 3.59 -11.45
CA THR A 140 2.31 4.59 -10.71
C THR A 140 2.45 5.92 -11.46
N VAL A 141 2.44 5.91 -12.80
CA VAL A 141 2.46 7.14 -13.62
C VAL A 141 1.09 7.83 -13.59
N GLU A 142 -0.01 7.08 -13.58
CA GLU A 142 -1.37 7.63 -13.54
C GLU A 142 -1.66 8.31 -12.19
N LEU A 143 -1.20 7.71 -11.09
CA LEU A 143 -1.27 8.31 -9.74
C LEU A 143 -0.35 9.52 -9.54
N SER A 144 0.46 9.84 -10.55
CA SER A 144 1.44 10.92 -10.51
C SER A 144 0.96 12.19 -11.24
N HIS A 145 -0.18 12.14 -11.92
CA HIS A 145 -0.80 13.30 -12.59
C HIS A 145 -1.87 13.98 -11.72
#